data_AF-A0A9D5LHR5-F1
#
_entry.id   AF-A0A9D5LHR5-F1
#
_cell.length_a   1.000
_cell.length_b   1.000
_cell.length_c   1.000
_cell.angle_alpha   90.00
_cell.angle_beta   90.00
_cell.angle_gamma   90.00
#
_symmetry.space_group_name_H-M   'P 1'
#
loop_
_entity.id
_entity.type
_entity.pdbx_description
1 polymer ?
#
loop_
_entity_poly.entity_id
_entity_poly.type
_entity_poly.pdbx_seq_one_letter_code
_entity_poly.pdbx_strand_id
1 'polypeptide(L)'
;MKRTIDPKWRFTQSGVAALYLQNGVEQLPALFGVSDIDDERIVDYIVYQIYRYRTSIANGSWQYTYLFSQAALEKYRNQFLSADGKSGMNYYINQWLDEVELSRGQLTSMIAKPKPDPLKQMVYLASEEPIKRRFLNTEDGLVLCQRATTGWSPLSEACGQCDNWVECGKMTAKKYPELMRYRKEVYHNGRKEK
;
A
#
# COMPACT_ATOMS: atom_id res chain seq x y z
N MET A 1 10.56 1.96 -18.63
CA MET A 1 9.12 2.28 -18.48
C MET A 1 8.53 3.27 -19.50
N LYS A 2 9.05 4.51 -19.70
CA LYS A 2 8.42 5.44 -20.67
C LYS A 2 8.34 4.89 -22.12
N ARG A 3 9.25 3.98 -22.48
CA ARG A 3 9.30 3.30 -23.79
C ARG A 3 8.27 2.17 -23.97
N THR A 4 7.64 1.68 -22.90
CA THR A 4 6.71 0.54 -22.92
C THR A 4 5.24 0.96 -22.85
N ILE A 5 4.98 2.27 -22.78
CA ILE A 5 3.63 2.83 -22.79
C ILE A 5 3.27 3.11 -24.25
N ASP A 6 2.23 2.47 -24.77
CA ASP A 6 1.70 2.80 -26.09
C ASP A 6 1.18 4.25 -26.05
N PRO A 7 1.76 5.18 -26.83
CA PRO A 7 1.35 6.59 -26.83
C PRO A 7 -0.08 6.80 -27.36
N LYS A 8 -0.62 5.83 -28.10
CA LYS A 8 -2.01 5.84 -28.58
C LYS A 8 -2.98 5.35 -27.51
N TRP A 9 -2.50 4.58 -26.53
CA TRP A 9 -3.33 4.10 -25.44
C TRP A 9 -3.58 5.21 -24.42
N ARG A 10 -4.84 5.61 -24.29
CA ARG A 10 -5.26 6.62 -23.31
C ARG A 10 -6.53 6.14 -22.61
N PHE A 11 -6.59 6.33 -21.30
CA PHE A 11 -7.87 6.30 -20.60
C PHE A 11 -8.78 7.33 -21.27
N THR A 12 -9.92 6.88 -21.79
CA THR A 12 -10.90 7.79 -22.39
C THR A 12 -11.36 8.79 -21.34
N GLN A 13 -11.60 10.04 -21.74
CA GLN A 13 -12.04 11.10 -20.82
C GLN A 13 -13.35 10.77 -20.09
N SER A 14 -14.11 9.79 -20.60
CA SER A 14 -15.40 9.36 -20.06
C SER A 14 -15.32 8.57 -18.74
N GLY A 15 -14.14 8.23 -18.21
CA GLY A 15 -13.99 7.50 -16.94
C GLY A 15 -14.47 6.04 -16.95
N VAL A 16 -15.24 5.63 -17.96
CA VAL A 16 -15.81 4.27 -18.12
C VAL A 16 -14.74 3.20 -18.11
N ALA A 17 -13.63 3.42 -18.81
CA ALA A 17 -12.51 2.46 -18.83
C ALA A 17 -11.86 2.32 -17.45
N ALA A 18 -11.66 3.44 -16.73
CA ALA A 18 -11.09 3.41 -15.39
C ALA A 18 -12.02 2.66 -14.40
N LEU A 19 -13.33 2.96 -14.44
CA LEU A 19 -14.32 2.28 -13.61
C LEU A 19 -14.38 0.77 -13.92
N TYR A 20 -14.34 0.39 -15.19
CA TYR A 20 -14.32 -1.02 -15.58
C TYR A 20 -13.07 -1.74 -15.04
N LEU A 21 -11.89 -1.15 -15.19
CA LEU A 21 -10.65 -1.75 -14.66
C LEU A 21 -10.66 -1.83 -13.14
N GLN A 22 -11.12 -0.78 -12.46
CA GLN A 22 -11.25 -0.76 -11.00
C GLN A 22 -12.18 -1.88 -10.52
N ASN A 23 -13.40 -1.94 -11.06
CA ASN A 23 -14.37 -2.98 -10.72
C ASN A 23 -13.81 -4.38 -11.02
N GLY A 24 -13.08 -4.54 -12.13
CA GLY A 24 -12.45 -5.80 -12.49
C GLY A 24 -11.40 -6.27 -11.49
N VAL A 25 -10.54 -5.36 -11.01
CA VAL A 25 -9.54 -5.67 -9.98
C VAL A 25 -10.22 -5.97 -8.64
N GLU A 26 -11.25 -5.21 -8.25
CA GLU A 26 -12.00 -5.43 -7.01
C GLU A 26 -12.77 -6.76 -7.00
N GLN A 27 -13.23 -7.23 -8.17
CA GLN A 27 -13.93 -8.51 -8.31
C GLN A 27 -12.98 -9.71 -8.40
N LEU A 28 -11.68 -9.47 -8.64
CA LEU A 28 -10.70 -10.52 -8.87
C LEU A 28 -10.68 -11.59 -7.75
N PRO A 29 -10.68 -11.25 -6.43
CA PRO A 29 -10.71 -12.25 -5.36
C PRO A 29 -11.92 -13.20 -5.47
N ALA A 30 -13.12 -12.65 -5.67
CA ALA A 30 -14.35 -13.42 -5.78
C ALA A 30 -14.31 -14.36 -7.01
N LEU A 31 -13.72 -13.91 -8.11
CA LEU A 31 -13.53 -14.70 -9.32
C LEU A 31 -12.53 -15.87 -9.14
N PHE A 32 -11.62 -15.75 -8.19
CA PHE A 32 -10.73 -16.82 -7.73
C PHE A 32 -11.33 -17.67 -6.61
N GLY A 33 -12.51 -17.33 -6.10
CA GLY A 33 -13.12 -18.02 -4.96
C GLY A 33 -12.41 -17.76 -3.63
N VAL A 34 -11.68 -16.64 -3.50
CA VAL A 34 -10.96 -16.23 -2.30
C VAL A 34 -11.50 -14.90 -1.76
N SER A 35 -11.30 -14.65 -0.47
CA SER A 35 -11.75 -13.41 0.18
C SER A 35 -10.86 -12.21 -0.12
N ASP A 36 -9.58 -12.46 -0.41
CA ASP A 36 -8.58 -11.45 -0.73
C ASP A 36 -7.49 -12.05 -1.63
N ILE A 37 -6.74 -11.20 -2.34
CA ILE A 37 -5.71 -11.61 -3.27
C ILE A 37 -4.47 -10.73 -3.10
N ASP A 38 -3.28 -11.35 -3.13
CA ASP A 38 -2.02 -10.60 -3.01
C ASP A 38 -1.69 -9.79 -4.29
N ASP A 39 -0.89 -8.73 -4.11
CA ASP A 39 -0.51 -7.84 -5.20
C ASP A 39 0.29 -8.59 -6.28
N GLU A 40 1.12 -9.55 -5.89
CA GLU A 40 1.86 -10.45 -6.79
C GLU A 40 0.93 -11.19 -7.75
N ARG A 41 -0.20 -11.71 -7.26
CA ARG A 41 -1.19 -12.45 -8.04
C ARG A 41 -2.03 -11.55 -8.93
N ILE A 42 -2.31 -10.32 -8.49
CA ILE A 42 -2.90 -9.29 -9.36
C ILE A 42 -1.96 -9.02 -10.54
N VAL A 43 -0.67 -8.79 -10.26
CA VAL A 43 0.34 -8.57 -11.31
C VAL A 43 0.47 -9.78 -12.23
N ASP A 44 0.59 -10.98 -11.69
CA ASP A 44 0.65 -12.22 -12.48
C ASP A 44 -0.53 -12.35 -13.44
N TYR A 45 -1.74 -12.10 -12.95
CA TYR A 45 -2.95 -12.13 -13.76
C TYR A 45 -2.91 -11.13 -14.91
N ILE A 46 -2.64 -9.86 -14.60
CA ILE A 46 -2.64 -8.79 -15.59
C ILE A 46 -1.54 -9.01 -16.63
N VAL A 47 -0.31 -9.32 -16.19
CA VAL A 47 0.83 -9.60 -17.08
C VAL A 47 0.51 -10.78 -17.99
N TYR A 48 -0.06 -11.86 -17.46
CA TYR A 48 -0.49 -13.00 -18.27
C TYR A 48 -1.50 -12.60 -19.36
N GLN A 49 -2.54 -11.83 -19.00
CA GLN A 49 -3.55 -11.42 -19.99
C GLN A 49 -2.94 -10.54 -21.08
N ILE A 50 -2.11 -9.57 -20.72
CA ILE A 50 -1.44 -8.70 -21.69
C ILE A 50 -0.49 -9.50 -22.58
N TYR A 51 0.34 -10.38 -22.01
CA TYR A 51 1.22 -11.25 -22.78
C TYR A 51 0.44 -12.12 -23.77
N ARG A 52 -0.69 -12.70 -23.33
CA ARG A 52 -1.56 -13.52 -24.17
C ARG A 52 -2.17 -12.73 -25.34
N TYR A 53 -2.48 -11.44 -25.13
CA TYR A 53 -3.06 -10.57 -26.15
C TYR A 53 -2.04 -9.68 -26.88
N ARG A 54 -0.73 -9.85 -26.65
CA ARG A 54 0.32 -8.96 -27.19
C ARG A 54 0.22 -8.70 -28.69
N THR A 55 -0.11 -9.72 -29.49
CA THR A 55 -0.30 -9.57 -30.94
C THR A 55 -1.54 -8.75 -31.29
N SER A 56 -2.64 -8.97 -30.57
CA SER A 56 -3.89 -8.19 -30.72
C SER A 56 -3.76 -6.75 -30.20
N ILE A 57 -2.87 -6.54 -29.23
CA ILE A 57 -2.53 -5.18 -28.76
C ILE A 57 -1.71 -4.48 -29.83
N ALA A 58 -0.67 -5.14 -30.37
CA ALA A 58 0.19 -4.59 -31.41
C ALA A 58 -0.55 -4.25 -32.71
N ASN A 59 -1.58 -5.02 -33.07
CA ASN A 59 -2.40 -4.75 -34.26
C ASN A 59 -3.64 -3.85 -33.99
N GLY A 60 -3.84 -3.41 -32.76
CA GLY A 60 -4.94 -2.51 -32.36
C GLY A 60 -6.33 -3.16 -32.28
N SER A 61 -6.46 -4.48 -32.37
CA SER A 61 -7.74 -5.17 -32.31
C SER A 61 -8.19 -5.52 -30.88
N TRP A 62 -7.34 -5.25 -29.88
CA TRP A 62 -7.61 -5.60 -28.49
C TRP A 62 -8.50 -4.57 -27.78
N GLN A 63 -9.35 -5.05 -26.86
CA GLN A 63 -10.23 -4.22 -26.03
C GLN A 63 -9.99 -4.52 -24.55
N TYR A 64 -9.97 -3.47 -23.71
CA TYR A 64 -9.73 -3.60 -22.27
C TYR A 64 -10.80 -4.43 -21.55
N THR A 65 -12.00 -4.52 -22.12
CA THR A 65 -13.12 -5.34 -21.62
C THR A 65 -12.84 -6.84 -21.66
N TYR A 66 -11.75 -7.27 -22.30
CA TYR A 66 -11.35 -8.67 -22.34
C TYR A 66 -10.61 -9.11 -21.08
N LEU A 67 -10.08 -8.18 -20.27
CA LEU A 67 -9.25 -8.48 -19.10
C LEU A 67 -9.98 -9.24 -18.02
N PHE A 68 -11.25 -8.93 -17.73
CA PHE A 68 -11.97 -9.48 -16.58
C PHE A 68 -13.19 -10.33 -17.00
N SER A 69 -13.19 -10.85 -18.22
CA SER A 69 -14.20 -11.80 -18.68
C SER A 69 -14.04 -13.17 -18.00
N GLN A 70 -15.13 -13.93 -17.83
CA GLN A 70 -15.07 -15.30 -17.30
C GLN A 70 -14.12 -16.20 -18.11
N ALA A 71 -14.15 -16.07 -19.44
CA ALA A 71 -13.23 -16.79 -20.32
C ALA A 71 -11.75 -16.43 -20.11
N ALA A 72 -11.43 -15.20 -19.69
CA ALA A 72 -10.06 -14.79 -19.38
C ALA A 72 -9.55 -15.48 -18.09
N LEU A 73 -10.41 -15.59 -17.08
CA LEU A 73 -10.12 -16.23 -15.80
C LEU A 73 -9.97 -17.73 -15.93
N GLU A 74 -10.87 -18.40 -16.64
CA GLU A 74 -10.78 -19.84 -16.91
C GLU A 74 -9.46 -20.17 -17.61
N LYS A 75 -9.05 -19.36 -18.59
CA LYS A 75 -7.78 -19.55 -19.29
C LYS A 75 -6.59 -19.34 -18.36
N TYR A 76 -6.62 -18.34 -17.49
CA TYR A 76 -5.56 -18.14 -16.49
C TYR A 76 -5.49 -19.33 -15.53
N ARG A 77 -6.62 -19.79 -14.99
CA ARG A 77 -6.69 -20.95 -14.09
C ARG A 77 -6.13 -22.22 -14.74
N ASN A 78 -6.54 -22.50 -15.97
CA ASN A 78 -6.18 -23.73 -16.66
C ASN A 78 -4.74 -23.72 -17.21
N GLN A 79 -4.20 -22.56 -17.59
CA GLN A 79 -2.90 -22.47 -18.27
C GLN A 79 -1.76 -21.94 -17.39
N PHE A 80 -2.08 -21.17 -16.33
CA PHE A 80 -1.11 -20.53 -15.46
C PHE A 80 -1.06 -21.13 -14.05
N LEU A 81 -2.20 -21.58 -13.51
CA LEU A 81 -2.31 -22.11 -12.14
C LEU A 81 -2.41 -23.64 -12.02
N SER A 82 -2.66 -24.39 -13.09
CA SER A 82 -2.86 -25.84 -13.01
C SER A 82 -1.59 -26.56 -12.52
N ALA A 83 -1.75 -27.60 -11.68
CA ALA A 83 -0.63 -28.39 -11.13
C ALA A 83 0.08 -29.22 -12.21
N ASP A 84 -0.64 -29.63 -13.25
CA ASP A 84 -0.10 -30.21 -14.49
C ASP A 84 0.46 -29.14 -15.44
N GLY A 85 0.45 -27.89 -14.97
CA GLY A 85 0.55 -26.67 -15.75
C GLY A 85 1.90 -26.54 -16.43
N LYS A 86 1.83 -26.09 -17.68
CA LYS A 86 2.96 -25.64 -18.49
C LYS A 86 3.74 -24.56 -17.74
N SER A 87 4.65 -24.99 -16.88
CA SER A 87 5.65 -24.18 -16.16
C SER A 87 6.49 -23.30 -17.10
N GLY A 88 6.44 -23.56 -18.42
CA GLY A 88 7.07 -22.74 -19.45
C GLY A 88 6.47 -21.35 -19.67
N MET A 89 5.19 -21.08 -19.38
CA MET A 89 4.61 -19.75 -19.67
C MET A 89 5.25 -18.65 -18.81
N ASN A 90 5.53 -18.94 -17.55
CA ASN A 90 6.24 -18.01 -16.67
C ASN A 90 7.62 -17.64 -17.23
N TYR A 91 8.35 -18.62 -17.77
CA TYR A 91 9.65 -18.38 -18.41
C TYR A 91 9.52 -17.41 -19.59
N TYR A 92 8.60 -17.66 -20.53
CA TYR A 92 8.41 -16.79 -21.68
C TYR A 92 7.90 -15.39 -21.30
N ILE A 93 7.04 -15.29 -20.30
CA ILE A 93 6.55 -14.01 -19.78
C ILE A 93 7.71 -13.21 -19.17
N ASN A 94 8.57 -13.83 -18.35
CA ASN A 94 9.70 -13.12 -17.77
C ASN A 94 10.69 -12.70 -18.86
N GLN A 95 11.00 -13.59 -19.81
CA GLN A 95 11.85 -13.25 -20.95
C GLN A 95 11.29 -12.05 -21.74
N TRP A 96 9.97 -12.03 -22.00
CA TRP A 96 9.31 -10.91 -22.67
C TRP A 96 9.34 -9.60 -21.87
N LEU A 97 9.27 -9.67 -20.54
CA LEU A 97 9.42 -8.48 -19.69
C LEU A 97 10.88 -7.99 -19.66
N ASP A 98 11.84 -8.92 -19.62
CA ASP A 98 13.27 -8.62 -19.59
C ASP A 98 13.73 -7.91 -20.87
N GLU A 99 13.15 -8.23 -22.04
CA GLU A 99 13.37 -7.55 -23.32
C GLU A 99 13.16 -6.02 -23.24
N VAL A 100 12.34 -5.57 -22.29
CA VAL A 100 12.02 -4.16 -22.06
C VAL A 100 12.44 -3.65 -20.69
N GLU A 101 13.35 -4.38 -20.03
CA GLU A 101 13.89 -4.06 -18.69
C GLU A 101 12.79 -3.90 -17.62
N LEU A 102 11.76 -4.73 -17.71
CA LEU A 102 10.71 -4.83 -16.70
C LEU A 102 10.79 -6.17 -15.97
N SER A 103 10.35 -6.19 -14.73
CA SER A 103 10.12 -7.43 -13.98
C SER A 103 8.79 -7.40 -13.26
N ARG A 104 8.24 -8.58 -12.97
CA ARG A 104 7.01 -8.70 -12.17
C ARG A 104 7.16 -8.05 -10.79
N GLY A 105 8.32 -8.19 -10.15
CA GLY A 105 8.60 -7.56 -8.85
C GLY A 105 8.59 -6.03 -8.89
N GLN A 106 9.08 -5.42 -9.98
CA GLN A 106 8.97 -3.97 -10.18
C GLN A 106 7.50 -3.55 -10.33
N LEU A 107 6.71 -4.30 -11.12
CA LEU A 107 5.28 -4.02 -11.31
C LEU A 107 4.49 -4.20 -10.01
N THR A 108 4.80 -5.23 -9.21
CA THR A 108 4.17 -5.44 -7.90
C THR A 108 4.49 -4.28 -6.97
N SER A 109 5.75 -3.84 -6.92
CA SER A 109 6.16 -2.71 -6.09
C SER A 109 5.46 -1.40 -6.47
N MET A 110 5.03 -1.25 -7.73
CA MET A 110 4.28 -0.08 -8.19
C MET A 110 2.83 -0.04 -7.70
N ILE A 111 2.18 -1.21 -7.58
CA ILE A 111 0.79 -1.31 -7.11
C ILE A 111 0.69 -1.59 -5.63
N ALA A 112 1.81 -2.00 -5.01
CA ALA A 112 1.90 -2.28 -3.59
C ALA A 112 1.33 -1.11 -2.81
N LYS A 113 0.20 -1.35 -2.14
CA LYS A 113 -0.36 -0.35 -1.24
C LYS A 113 0.73 -0.03 -0.22
N PRO A 114 1.00 1.26 0.07
CA PRO A 114 1.88 1.60 1.18
C PRO A 114 1.34 0.87 2.40
N LYS A 115 2.13 -0.05 2.96
CA LYS A 115 1.74 -0.70 4.22
C LYS A 115 1.37 0.42 5.20
N PRO A 116 0.22 0.33 5.90
CA PRO A 116 -0.18 1.37 6.82
C PRO A 116 0.99 1.61 7.77
N ASP A 117 1.54 2.83 7.76
CA ASP A 117 2.71 3.15 8.57
C ASP A 117 2.32 2.92 10.04
N PRO A 118 2.91 1.93 10.74
CA PRO A 118 2.54 1.63 12.11
C PRO A 118 2.70 2.85 13.02
N LEU A 119 3.65 3.74 12.75
CA LEU A 119 3.88 4.95 13.52
C LEU A 119 2.74 5.97 13.37
N LYS A 120 2.03 6.00 12.24
CA LYS A 120 0.84 6.86 12.08
C LYS A 120 -0.30 6.44 13.01
N GLN A 121 -0.43 5.14 13.31
CA GLN A 121 -1.40 4.65 14.30
C GLN A 121 -0.99 4.99 15.74
N MET A 122 0.30 5.27 15.98
CA MET A 122 0.85 5.58 17.30
C MET A 122 0.94 7.08 17.60
N VAL A 123 0.49 7.95 16.69
CA VAL A 123 0.48 9.42 16.88
C VAL A 123 -0.21 9.77 18.20
N TYR A 124 -1.35 9.14 18.47
CA TYR A 124 -2.02 9.20 19.76
C TYR A 124 -2.56 7.82 20.15
N LEU A 125 -2.23 7.40 21.37
CA LEU A 125 -2.67 6.14 21.95
C LEU A 125 -3.42 6.44 23.23
N ALA A 126 -4.75 6.41 23.18
CA ALA A 126 -5.60 6.67 24.35
C ALA A 126 -5.33 5.70 25.51
N SER A 127 -4.85 4.49 25.21
CA SER A 127 -4.43 3.50 26.21
C SER A 127 -3.23 3.93 27.05
N GLU A 128 -2.44 4.91 26.61
CA GLU A 128 -1.30 5.44 27.38
C GLU A 128 -1.71 6.48 28.43
N GLU A 129 -2.89 7.10 28.30
CA GLU A 129 -3.32 8.18 29.20
C GLU A 129 -3.32 7.78 30.69
N PRO A 130 -3.84 6.61 31.10
CA PRO A 130 -3.81 6.20 32.51
C PRO A 130 -2.37 6.08 33.05
N ILE A 131 -1.44 5.58 32.22
CA ILE A 131 -0.04 5.41 32.59
C ILE A 131 0.64 6.78 32.71
N LYS A 132 0.39 7.69 31.77
CA LYS A 132 0.94 9.05 31.79
C LYS A 132 0.44 9.85 32.99
N ARG A 133 -0.85 9.74 33.33
CA ARG A 133 -1.44 10.37 34.52
C ARG A 133 -0.86 9.82 35.82
N ARG A 134 -0.63 8.50 35.90
CA ARG A 134 -0.07 7.86 37.09
C ARG A 134 1.33 8.37 37.47
N PHE A 135 2.13 8.74 36.48
CA PHE A 135 3.51 9.20 36.67
C PHE A 135 3.67 10.71 36.42
N LEU A 136 2.56 11.47 36.43
CA LEU A 136 2.58 12.89 36.13
C LEU A 136 3.31 13.65 37.24
N ASN A 137 4.33 14.42 36.83
CA ASN A 137 5.12 15.32 37.70
C ASN A 137 5.70 14.66 38.96
N THR A 138 6.01 13.36 38.88
CA THR A 138 6.79 12.65 39.91
C THR A 138 8.28 12.69 39.59
N GLU A 139 9.13 12.50 40.60
CA GLU A 139 10.61 12.52 40.48
C GLU A 139 11.12 11.55 39.39
N ASP A 140 10.60 10.32 39.36
CA ASP A 140 10.94 9.31 38.35
C ASP A 140 10.02 9.30 37.12
N GLY A 141 9.05 10.24 37.06
CA GLY A 141 7.93 10.17 36.12
C GLY A 141 8.35 10.23 34.66
N LEU A 142 9.35 11.05 34.35
CA LEU A 142 9.90 11.18 32.99
C LEU A 142 10.49 9.85 32.48
N VAL A 143 11.30 9.19 33.32
CA VAL A 143 11.97 7.93 32.97
C VAL A 143 10.96 6.80 32.82
N LEU A 144 10.01 6.70 33.74
CA LEU A 144 8.95 5.68 33.70
C LEU A 144 8.03 5.88 32.50
N CYS A 145 7.66 7.12 32.18
CA CYS A 145 6.85 7.45 31.01
C CYS A 145 7.57 7.07 29.69
N GLN A 146 8.86 7.40 29.54
CA GLN A 146 9.65 7.06 28.34
C GLN A 146 9.90 5.55 28.16
N ARG A 147 9.78 4.75 29.23
CA ARG A 147 9.88 3.29 29.21
C ARG A 147 8.54 2.61 28.96
N ALA A 148 7.48 3.06 29.63
CA ALA A 148 6.17 2.42 29.62
C ALA A 148 5.25 2.90 28.47
N THR A 149 5.61 3.99 27.80
CA THR A 149 4.82 4.59 26.72
C THR A 149 5.70 4.99 25.53
N THR A 150 5.08 5.42 24.45
CA THR A 150 5.73 6.08 23.30
C THR A 150 6.17 7.51 23.60
N GLY A 151 6.16 7.92 24.87
CA GLY A 151 6.68 9.19 25.37
C GLY A 151 5.79 10.38 25.05
N TRP A 152 6.43 11.49 24.70
CA TRP A 152 5.77 12.78 24.48
C TRP A 152 4.74 12.71 23.36
N SER A 153 3.49 13.05 23.64
CA SER A 153 2.45 13.24 22.63
C SER A 153 1.76 14.59 22.84
N PRO A 154 1.65 15.42 21.79
CA PRO A 154 1.00 16.73 21.91
C PRO A 154 -0.52 16.65 22.00
N LEU A 155 -1.09 15.48 21.70
CA LEU A 155 -2.52 15.20 21.77
C LEU A 155 -2.92 14.59 23.13
N SER A 156 -1.95 14.33 24.01
CA SER A 156 -2.17 13.76 25.34
C SER A 156 -2.53 14.86 26.34
N GLU A 157 -3.65 14.68 27.04
CA GLU A 157 -4.07 15.60 28.11
C GLU A 157 -3.06 15.60 29.26
N ALA A 158 -2.56 14.41 29.64
CA ALA A 158 -1.55 14.28 30.68
C ALA A 158 -0.25 15.02 30.31
N CYS A 159 0.19 14.92 29.04
CA CYS A 159 1.36 15.68 28.59
C CYS A 159 1.09 17.19 28.67
N GLY A 160 -0.11 17.66 28.33
CA GLY A 160 -0.46 19.09 28.40
C GLY A 160 -0.36 19.70 29.81
N GLN A 161 -0.32 18.87 30.86
CA GLN A 161 -0.19 19.28 32.27
C GLN A 161 1.18 18.91 32.86
N CYS A 162 2.10 18.38 32.05
CA CYS A 162 3.37 17.84 32.53
C CYS A 162 4.51 18.86 32.46
N ASP A 163 5.24 19.03 33.57
CA ASP A 163 6.39 19.93 33.67
C ASP A 163 7.56 19.47 32.80
N ASN A 164 7.63 18.16 32.51
CA ASN A 164 8.67 17.55 31.69
C ASN A 164 8.40 17.65 30.17
N TRP A 165 7.40 18.42 29.72
CA TRP A 165 6.97 18.51 28.32
C TRP A 165 8.12 18.68 27.33
N VAL A 166 8.99 19.67 27.57
CA VAL A 166 10.08 20.04 26.65
C VAL A 166 11.14 18.93 26.59
N GLU A 167 11.57 18.43 27.74
CA GLU A 167 12.63 17.43 27.82
C GLU A 167 12.17 16.06 27.32
N CYS A 168 10.95 15.65 27.70
CA CYS A 168 10.29 14.46 27.17
C CYS A 168 10.16 14.53 25.63
N GLY A 169 9.84 15.70 25.08
CA GLY A 169 9.82 15.95 23.64
C GLY A 169 11.18 15.68 22.98
N LYS A 170 12.28 16.21 23.53
CA LYS A 170 13.63 15.96 22.99
C LYS A 170 14.00 14.47 23.02
N MET A 171 13.71 13.80 24.14
CA MET A 171 13.97 12.36 24.28
C MET A 171 13.18 11.54 23.25
N THR A 172 11.88 11.84 23.08
CA THR A 172 11.03 11.17 22.10
C THR A 172 11.48 11.47 20.66
N ALA A 173 11.92 12.69 20.35
CA ALA A 173 12.47 13.02 19.02
C ALA A 173 13.73 12.21 18.70
N LYS A 174 14.59 11.98 19.69
CA LYS A 174 15.80 11.16 19.54
C LYS A 174 15.47 9.67 19.37
N LYS A 175 14.48 9.16 20.09
CA LYS A 175 14.09 7.74 20.08
C LYS A 175 13.21 7.36 18.88
N TYR A 176 12.29 8.24 18.50
CA TYR A 176 11.28 8.02 17.46
C TYR A 176 11.10 9.28 16.56
N PRO A 177 12.06 9.56 15.67
CA PRO A 177 12.05 10.78 14.86
C PRO A 177 10.83 10.90 13.93
N GLU A 178 10.44 9.81 13.25
CA GLU A 178 9.26 9.81 12.37
C GLU A 178 7.94 9.96 13.15
N LEU A 179 7.82 9.31 14.32
CA LEU A 179 6.65 9.50 15.19
C LEU A 179 6.53 10.95 15.67
N MET A 180 7.66 11.57 16.01
CA MET A 180 7.71 12.98 16.39
C MET A 180 7.27 13.89 15.22
N ARG A 181 7.71 13.60 13.99
CA ARG A 181 7.27 14.31 12.79
C ARG A 181 5.75 14.22 12.62
N TYR A 182 5.18 13.02 12.67
CA TYR A 182 3.72 12.83 12.56
C TYR A 182 2.94 13.53 13.67
N ARG A 183 3.42 13.45 14.92
CA ARG A 183 2.80 14.15 16.05
C ARG A 183 2.78 15.66 15.86
N LYS A 184 3.87 16.25 15.34
CA LYS A 184 3.93 17.68 15.00
C LYS A 184 2.97 18.02 13.86
N GLU A 185 2.97 17.24 12.78
CA GLU A 185 2.05 17.46 11.65
C GLU A 185 0.59 17.48 12.09
N VAL A 186 0.16 16.49 12.88
CA VAL A 186 -1.23 16.43 13.36
C VAL A 186 -1.54 17.57 14.33
N TYR A 187 -0.61 17.92 15.22
CA TYR A 187 -0.79 19.03 16.15
C TYR A 187 -0.88 20.40 15.49
N HIS A 188 -0.02 20.67 14.50
CA HIS A 188 -0.05 21.91 13.72
C HIS A 188 -1.31 22.00 12.86
N ASN A 189 -1.77 20.89 12.27
CA ASN A 189 -3.01 20.86 11.50
C ASN A 189 -4.28 21.00 12.37
N GLY A 190 -4.21 20.64 13.67
CA GLY A 190 -5.31 20.77 14.62
C GLY A 190 -5.42 22.15 15.30
N ARG A 191 -4.36 22.98 15.26
CA ARG A 191 -4.40 24.39 15.66
C ARG A 191 -4.61 25.26 14.42
N LYS A 192 -5.87 25.59 14.12
CA LYS A 192 -6.13 26.88 13.45
C LYS A 192 -5.57 27.96 14.40
N GLU A 193 -4.60 28.72 13.93
CA GLU A 193 -4.03 29.85 14.64
C GLU A 193 -5.18 30.68 15.24
N LYS A 194 -5.05 31.02 16.52
CA LYS A 194 -5.92 32.02 17.16
C LYS A 194 -5.54 33.40 16.66
#